data_AF-A0A847TD16-F1
#
_entry.id   AF-A0A847TD16-F1
#
_cell.length_a   1.000
_cell.length_b   1.000
_cell.length_c   1.000
_cell.angle_alpha   90.00
_cell.angle_beta   90.00
_cell.angle_gamma   90.00
#
_symmetry.space_group_name_H-M   'P 1'
#
loop_
_entity.id
_entity.type
_entity.pdbx_description
1 polymer ?
#
loop_
_entity_poly.entity_id
_entity_poly.type
_entity_poly.pdbx_seq_one_letter_code
_entity_poly.pdbx_strand_id
1 'polypeptide(L)' 'MYCIKKFVTCWAIYNCTNGANRLLTSHEQEPVAQEFPELACQQVSTVYFAAVKCIQIMP' A
#
# COMPACT_ATOMS: atom_id res chain seq x y z
N MET A 1 -10.73 8.36 1.90
CA MET A 1 -10.54 6.89 1.80
C MET A 1 -9.15 6.64 1.24
N TYR A 2 -8.41 5.68 1.79
CA TYR A 2 -7.08 5.31 1.30
C TYR A 2 -7.08 3.90 0.71
N CYS A 3 -6.23 3.67 -0.29
CA CYS A 3 -5.96 2.34 -0.83
C CYS A 3 -4.48 2.19 -1.19
N ILE A 4 -4.00 0.95 -1.28
CA ILE A 4 -2.68 0.63 -1.82
C ILE A 4 -2.88 0.36 -3.32
N LYS A 5 -2.29 1.18 -4.18
CA LYS A 5 -2.44 1.10 -5.63
C LYS A 5 -1.13 0.68 -6.29
N LYS A 6 -1.24 -0.21 -7.28
CA LYS A 6 -0.11 -0.67 -8.08
C LYS A 6 0.21 0.36 -9.16
N PHE A 7 1.47 0.77 -9.19
CA PHE A 7 2.07 1.54 -10.27
C PHE A 7 3.01 0.62 -11.07
N VAL A 8 3.45 1.08 -12.23
CA VAL A 8 4.28 0.30 -13.16
C VAL A 8 5.51 -0.30 -12.47
N THR A 9 6.07 0.38 -11.46
CA THR A 9 7.31 0.00 -10.79
C THR A 9 7.18 -0.26 -9.30
N CYS A 10 6.04 0.05 -8.67
CA CYS A 10 5.95 0.07 -7.20
C CYS A 10 4.49 0.10 -6.69
N TRP A 11 4.33 -0.08 -5.39
CA TRP A 11 3.07 0.12 -4.68
C TRP A 11 3.06 1.49 -3.99
N ALA A 12 1.90 2.14 -3.96
CA ALA A 12 1.75 3.45 -3.35
C ALA A 12 0.46 3.55 -2.54
N ILE A 13 0.50 4.30 -1.44
CA ILE A 13 -0.69 4.72 -0.71
C ILE A 13 -1.35 5.84 -1.53
N TYR A 14 -2.59 5.63 -1.93
CA TYR A 14 -3.39 6.53 -2.74
C TYR A 14 -4.57 7.07 -1.93
N ASN A 15 -4.72 8.40 -1.91
CA ASN A 15 -5.86 9.08 -1.32
C ASN A 15 -6.95 9.27 -2.38
N CYS A 16 -8.04 8.51 -2.26
CA CYS A 16 -9.15 8.55 -3.21
C CYS A 16 -9.92 9.88 -3.19
N THR A 17 -9.75 10.72 -2.16
CA THR A 17 -10.49 11.97 -2.01
C THR A 17 -9.89 13.10 -2.83
N ASN A 18 -8.57 13.19 -2.92
CA ASN A 18 -7.87 14.30 -3.59
C ASN A 18 -6.83 13.84 -4.63
N GLY A 19 -6.68 12.53 -4.84
CA GLY A 19 -5.73 11.96 -5.80
C GLY A 19 -4.27 11.98 -5.37
N ALA A 20 -3.98 12.49 -4.15
CA ALA A 20 -2.62 12.49 -3.61
C ALA A 20 -2.12 11.05 -3.44
N ASN A 21 -0.83 10.83 -3.69
CA ASN A 21 -0.22 9.53 -3.54
C ASN A 21 1.20 9.63 -2.98
N ARG A 22 1.61 8.55 -2.30
CA ARG A 22 2.96 8.38 -1.75
C ARG A 22 3.41 6.95 -1.99
N LEU A 23 4.59 6.80 -2.60
CA LEU A 23 5.19 5.48 -2.78
C LEU A 23 5.52 4.83 -1.44
N LEU A 24 5.36 3.52 -1.35
CA LEU A 24 5.86 2.75 -0.22
C LEU A 24 7.39 2.79 -0.23
N THR A 25 7.96 3.21 0.88
CA THR A 25 9.41 3.13 1.11
C THR A 25 9.84 1.68 1.23
N SER A 26 11.13 1.40 1.02
CA SER A 26 11.67 0.03 1.13
C SER A 26 11.38 -0.62 2.49
N HIS A 27 11.36 0.18 3.57
CA HIS A 27 11.04 -0.28 4.93
C HIS A 27 9.55 -0.61 5.13
N GLU A 28 8.65 -0.03 4.34
CA GLU A 28 7.22 -0.29 4.43
C GLU A 28 6.78 -1.47 3.58
N GLN A 29 7.54 -1.80 2.53
CA GLN A 29 7.13 -2.84 1.58
C GLN A 29 6.98 -4.21 2.23
N GLU A 30 7.92 -4.61 3.08
CA GLU A 30 7.88 -5.91 3.78
C GLU A 30 6.68 -6.04 4.73
N PRO A 31 6.46 -5.14 5.70
CA PRO A 31 5.30 -5.25 6.59
C PRO A 31 3.97 -5.08 5.83
N VAL A 32 3.92 -4.23 4.80
CA VAL A 32 2.73 -4.11 3.94
C VAL A 32 2.44 -5.42 3.19
N ALA A 33 3.47 -6.11 2.69
CA ALA A 33 3.29 -7.40 2.00
C ALA A 33 2.86 -8.52 2.96
N GLN A 34 3.29 -8.49 4.22
CA GLN A 34 2.83 -9.42 5.26
C GLN A 34 1.37 -9.17 5.63
N GLU A 35 0.97 -7.90 5.72
CA GLU A 35 -0.41 -7.54 6.09
C GLU A 35 -1.41 -7.73 4.93
N PHE A 36 -0.98 -7.45 3.70
CA PHE A 36 -1.80 -7.51 2.50
C PHE A 36 -1.18 -8.48 1.47
N PRO A 37 -1.31 -9.81 1.66
CA PRO A 37 -0.72 -10.79 0.77
C PRO A 37 -1.28 -10.71 -0.67
N GLU A 38 -2.43 -10.06 -0.87
CA GLU A 38 -3.00 -9.82 -2.20
C GLU A 38 -2.09 -8.97 -3.09
N LEU A 39 -1.16 -8.20 -2.50
CA LEU A 39 -0.16 -7.42 -3.24
C LEU A 39 0.82 -8.29 -4.04
N ALA A 40 0.98 -9.57 -3.68
CA ALA A 40 1.77 -10.53 -4.44
C ALA A 40 1.02 -11.04 -5.69
N CYS A 41 -0.30 -10.88 -5.76
CA CYS A 41 -1.08 -11.31 -6.91
C CYS A 41 -0.88 -10.35 -8.09
N GLN A 42 -0.41 -10.88 -9.22
CA GLN A 42 -0.12 -10.05 -10.40
C GLN A 42 -1.36 -9.32 -10.93
N GLN A 43 -2.53 -9.93 -10.80
CA GLN A 43 -3.81 -9.39 -11.27
C GLN A 43 -4.38 -8.31 -10.36
N VAL A 44 -3.89 -8.18 -9.12
CA VAL A 44 -4.33 -7.16 -8.17
C VAL A 44 -3.64 -5.85 -8.51
N SER A 45 -4.46 -4.81 -8.74
CA SER A 45 -4.01 -3.46 -9.04
C SER A 45 -4.33 -2.46 -7.93
N THR A 46 -5.22 -2.81 -7.01
CA THR A 46 -5.64 -1.96 -5.89
C THR A 46 -6.11 -2.82 -4.72
N VAL A 47 -5.63 -2.52 -3.51
CA VAL A 47 -6.08 -3.10 -2.25
C VAL A 47 -6.70 -1.99 -1.41
N TYR A 48 -7.97 -2.12 -1.06
CA TYR A 48 -8.67 -1.16 -0.22
C TYR A 48 -8.55 -1.58 1.25
N PHE A 49 -8.27 -0.62 2.13
CA PHE A 49 -8.19 -0.85 3.56
C PHE A 49 -9.08 0.15 4.31
N ALA A 50 -9.90 -0.35 5.22
CA ALA A 50 -10.92 0.45 5.92
C ALA A 50 -10.34 1.20 7.13
N ALA A 51 -9.29 0.66 7.77
CA ALA A 51 -8.64 1.26 8.93
C ALA A 51 -7.21 1.66 8.57
N VAL A 52 -6.84 2.90 8.91
CA VAL A 52 -5.43 3.31 8.90
C VAL A 52 -4.77 2.57 10.06
N LYS A 53 -4.06 1.49 9.75
CA LYS A 53 -3.23 0.79 10.73
C LYS A 53 -1.84 1.39 10.66
N CYS A 54 -1.30 1.75 11.83
CA CYS A 54 0.06 2.25 11.93
C CYS A 54 1.01 1.06 11.76
N ILE A 55 1.76 1.04 10.67
CA ILE A 55 2.83 0.05 10.49
C ILE A 55 4.00 0.53 11.34
N GLN A 56 4.21 -0.11 12.49
CA GLN A 56 5.40 0.15 13.30
C GLN A 56 6.61 -0.45 12.60
N ILE A 57 7.42 0.41 12.00
CA ILE A 57 8.75 0.04 11.52
C ILE A 57 9.63 0.01 12.77
N MET A 58 10.00 -1.17 13.27
CA MET A 58 10.97 -1.28 14.36
C MET A 58 12.33 -0.77 13.86
N PRO A 59 13.06 0.01 14.67
CA PRO A 59 14.38 0.54 14.32
C PRO A 59 15.45 -0.55 14.20
#